data_AF-G0MLS8-F1
#
_entry.id   AF-G0MLS8-F1
#
_cell.length_a   1.000
_cell.length_b   1.000
_cell.length_c   1.000
_cell.angle_alpha   90.00
_cell.angle_beta   90.00
_cell.angle_gamma   90.00
#
_symmetry.space_group_name_H-M   'P 1'
#
loop_
_entity.id
_entity.type
_entity.pdbx_description
1 polymer ?
#
loop_
_entity_poly.entity_id
_entity_poly.type
_entity_poly.pdbx_seq_one_letter_code
_entity_poly.pdbx_strand_id
1 'polypeptide(L)'
;MADAARQAIEAKLPDLARLFIQRETDDESHVAVLLQLNDVKSALKKAAASQNPQLIHQVVRHLMNSETRSSYELAISQIPPAQCLYRDLVRQEGETRGVSGRQMLALLEQASDFERQTLFHFDVAQTERNPDERLNALRRAKEAAKQMGDKAIEEILQDVSTFAPLQIQRGQADMSVRDTIIEMAHDSAKVTQLKQQARLNDKQVLLWTIEGLAKKGKMEQLFDLAQKRSPIGYAPFVKACVKYKRMDEIKKYYAKANGYQDLVAANLAMKNYVEAAKLAYDRRDREVLHAIHMKSHDDPAQCPRVKQLLNSLDPN
;
A
#
# COMPACT_ATOMS: atom_id res chain seq x y z
N MET A 1 -45.63 -25.96 -16.33
CA MET A 1 -45.33 -27.39 -16.00
C MET A 1 -44.87 -27.54 -14.55
N ALA A 2 -44.33 -26.49 -13.94
CA ALA A 2 -43.87 -26.46 -12.55
C ALA A 2 -44.94 -26.87 -11.53
N ASP A 3 -46.21 -26.46 -11.67
CA ASP A 3 -47.28 -26.89 -10.75
C ASP A 3 -47.54 -28.39 -10.81
N ALA A 4 -47.53 -28.98 -12.01
CA ALA A 4 -47.65 -30.42 -12.19
C ALA A 4 -46.44 -31.17 -11.60
N ALA A 5 -45.23 -30.59 -11.70
CA ALA A 5 -44.04 -31.13 -11.06
C ALA A 5 -44.12 -31.05 -9.53
N ARG A 6 -44.62 -29.95 -8.96
CA ARG A 6 -44.87 -29.78 -7.52
C ARG A 6 -45.88 -30.81 -6.99
N GLN A 7 -46.99 -30.99 -7.70
CA GLN A 7 -47.98 -32.02 -7.36
C GLN A 7 -47.41 -33.43 -7.42
N ALA A 8 -46.53 -33.71 -8.39
CA ALA A 8 -45.83 -35.00 -8.46
C ALA A 8 -44.86 -35.21 -7.28
N ILE A 9 -44.21 -34.16 -6.77
CA ILE A 9 -43.38 -34.21 -5.56
C ILE A 9 -44.24 -34.51 -4.32
N GLU A 10 -45.38 -33.83 -4.16
CA GLU A 10 -46.33 -34.07 -3.08
C GLU A 10 -46.88 -35.51 -3.10
N ALA A 11 -47.12 -36.05 -4.31
CA ALA A 11 -47.52 -37.43 -4.53
C ALA A 11 -46.37 -38.46 -4.37
N LYS A 12 -45.14 -38.02 -4.00
CA LYS A 12 -43.93 -38.85 -3.85
C LYS A 12 -43.51 -39.58 -5.14
N LEU A 13 -43.71 -38.94 -6.29
CA LEU A 13 -43.32 -39.42 -7.63
C LEU A 13 -42.19 -38.56 -8.22
N PRO A 14 -40.95 -38.69 -7.72
CA PRO A 14 -39.84 -37.80 -8.09
C PRO A 14 -39.41 -37.95 -9.56
N ASP A 15 -39.49 -39.15 -10.14
CA ASP A 15 -39.13 -39.38 -11.54
C ASP A 15 -40.12 -38.70 -12.51
N LEU A 16 -41.40 -38.68 -12.13
CA LEU A 16 -42.43 -37.97 -12.90
C LEU A 16 -42.23 -36.45 -12.81
N ALA A 17 -41.88 -35.93 -11.63
CA ALA A 17 -41.53 -34.52 -11.45
C ALA A 17 -40.32 -34.12 -12.33
N ARG A 18 -39.30 -34.98 -12.43
CA ARG A 18 -38.13 -34.79 -13.31
C ARG A 18 -38.49 -34.80 -14.81
N LEU A 19 -39.54 -35.51 -15.22
CA LEU A 19 -40.00 -35.46 -16.61
C LEU A 19 -40.79 -34.18 -16.90
N PHE A 20 -41.64 -33.73 -15.98
CA PHE A 20 -42.39 -32.48 -16.16
C PHE A 20 -41.47 -31.26 -16.22
N ILE A 21 -40.42 -31.24 -15.42
CA ILE A 21 -39.49 -30.11 -15.36
C ILE A 21 -38.65 -29.95 -16.63
N GLN A 22 -38.37 -31.03 -17.36
CA GLN A 22 -37.63 -30.96 -18.64
C GLN A 22 -38.35 -30.13 -19.71
N ARG A 23 -39.68 -29.98 -19.58
CA ARG A 23 -40.52 -29.17 -20.48
C ARG A 23 -40.79 -27.77 -19.94
N GLU A 24 -40.27 -27.43 -18.77
CA GLU A 24 -40.45 -26.10 -18.17
C GLU A 24 -39.54 -25.08 -18.88
N THR A 25 -40.15 -24.00 -19.34
CA THR A 25 -39.47 -22.91 -20.07
C THR A 25 -38.94 -21.83 -19.15
N ASP A 26 -39.58 -21.66 -17.99
CA ASP A 26 -39.14 -20.68 -16.99
C ASP A 26 -38.00 -21.23 -16.12
N ASP A 27 -36.84 -20.58 -16.19
CA ASP A 27 -35.64 -21.01 -15.47
C ASP A 27 -35.80 -20.89 -13.95
N GLU A 28 -36.53 -19.89 -13.45
CA GLU A 28 -36.74 -19.69 -12.01
C GLU A 28 -37.60 -20.82 -11.41
N SER A 29 -38.75 -21.10 -12.05
CA SER A 29 -39.62 -22.21 -11.65
C SER A 29 -38.93 -23.57 -11.79
N HIS A 30 -38.12 -23.75 -12.83
CA HIS A 30 -37.32 -24.96 -13.03
C HIS A 30 -36.30 -25.12 -11.89
N VAL A 31 -35.52 -24.10 -11.57
CA VAL A 31 -34.56 -24.17 -10.47
C VAL A 31 -35.26 -24.42 -9.12
N ALA A 32 -36.39 -23.75 -8.86
CA ALA A 32 -37.15 -23.92 -7.62
C ALA A 32 -37.62 -25.38 -7.40
N VAL A 33 -38.13 -26.03 -8.44
CA VAL A 33 -38.58 -27.43 -8.35
C VAL A 33 -37.39 -28.40 -8.22
N LEU A 34 -36.23 -28.13 -8.86
CA LEU A 34 -35.02 -28.94 -8.65
C LEU A 34 -34.51 -28.87 -7.20
N LEU A 35 -34.57 -27.69 -6.57
CA LEU A 35 -34.23 -27.54 -5.16
C LEU A 35 -35.18 -28.34 -4.26
N GLN A 36 -36.49 -28.36 -4.55
CA GLN A 36 -37.46 -29.18 -3.81
C GLN A 36 -37.21 -30.69 -3.95
N LEU A 37 -36.66 -31.13 -5.08
CA LEU A 37 -36.22 -32.52 -5.31
C LEU A 37 -34.89 -32.86 -4.64
N ASN A 38 -34.28 -31.93 -3.90
CA ASN A 38 -32.90 -32.02 -3.41
C ASN A 38 -31.86 -32.29 -4.53
N ASP A 39 -32.17 -31.96 -5.79
CA ASP A 39 -31.24 -32.09 -6.91
C ASP A 39 -30.45 -30.79 -7.12
N VAL A 40 -29.62 -30.52 -6.13
CA VAL A 40 -28.75 -29.35 -6.02
C VAL A 40 -27.84 -29.17 -7.24
N LYS A 41 -27.24 -30.26 -7.73
CA LYS A 41 -26.26 -30.19 -8.83
C LYS A 41 -26.94 -29.74 -10.12
N SER A 42 -28.13 -30.29 -10.40
CA SER A 42 -28.92 -29.89 -11.56
C SER A 42 -29.43 -28.45 -11.40
N ALA A 43 -29.89 -28.08 -10.20
CA ALA A 43 -30.34 -26.72 -9.90
C ALA A 43 -29.24 -25.69 -10.17
N LEU A 44 -28.02 -25.94 -9.69
CA LEU A 44 -26.89 -25.02 -9.86
C LEU A 44 -26.43 -24.93 -11.32
N LYS A 45 -26.41 -26.05 -12.07
CA LYS A 45 -26.11 -26.05 -13.50
C LYS A 45 -27.15 -25.27 -14.30
N LYS A 46 -28.43 -25.46 -13.98
CA LYS A 46 -29.54 -24.78 -14.67
C LYS A 46 -29.53 -23.27 -14.37
N ALA A 47 -29.32 -22.89 -13.11
CA ALA A 47 -29.15 -21.49 -12.72
C ALA A 47 -27.95 -20.85 -13.43
N ALA A 48 -26.81 -21.54 -13.52
CA ALA A 48 -25.65 -21.03 -14.25
C ALA A 48 -25.91 -20.88 -15.75
N ALA A 49 -26.64 -21.82 -16.36
CA ALA A 49 -27.02 -21.77 -17.78
C ALA A 49 -27.99 -20.62 -18.10
N SER A 50 -28.82 -20.21 -17.15
CA SER A 50 -29.74 -19.06 -17.30
C SER A 50 -29.01 -17.71 -17.41
N GLN A 51 -27.72 -17.66 -17.04
CA GLN A 51 -26.92 -16.43 -16.93
C GLN A 51 -27.55 -15.34 -16.04
N ASN A 52 -28.51 -15.69 -15.18
CA ASN A 52 -29.12 -14.78 -14.22
C ASN A 52 -28.35 -14.83 -12.89
N PRO A 53 -27.60 -13.77 -12.51
CA PRO A 53 -26.82 -13.77 -11.28
C PRO A 53 -27.66 -13.90 -10.01
N GLN A 54 -28.90 -13.37 -10.01
CA GLN A 54 -29.79 -13.48 -8.86
C GLN A 54 -30.22 -14.93 -8.61
N LEU A 55 -30.50 -15.67 -9.69
CA LEU A 55 -30.89 -17.07 -9.59
C LEU A 55 -29.74 -17.96 -9.09
N ILE A 56 -28.51 -17.71 -9.58
CA ILE A 56 -27.32 -18.40 -9.08
C ILE A 56 -27.10 -18.07 -7.59
N HIS A 57 -27.23 -16.81 -7.20
CA HIS A 57 -27.11 -16.36 -5.81
C HIS A 57 -28.12 -17.03 -4.88
N GLN A 58 -29.36 -17.18 -5.34
CA GLN A 58 -30.41 -17.88 -4.60
C GLN A 58 -30.05 -19.36 -4.36
N VAL A 59 -29.57 -20.06 -5.40
CA VAL A 59 -29.15 -21.47 -5.28
C VAL A 59 -27.94 -21.61 -4.36
N VAL A 60 -26.94 -20.74 -4.49
CA VAL A 60 -25.75 -20.74 -3.62
C VAL A 60 -26.14 -20.49 -2.16
N ARG A 61 -27.03 -19.53 -1.89
CA ARG A 61 -27.52 -19.27 -0.53
C ARG A 61 -28.34 -20.43 0.03
N HIS A 62 -29.19 -21.06 -0.79
CA HIS A 62 -29.93 -22.25 -0.38
C HIS A 62 -28.97 -23.36 0.03
N LEU A 63 -27.95 -23.62 -0.80
CA LEU A 63 -26.88 -24.57 -0.55
C LEU A 63 -26.13 -24.35 0.75
N MET A 64 -25.74 -23.10 1.03
CA MET A 64 -25.05 -22.75 2.27
C MET A 64 -25.88 -23.00 3.53
N ASN A 65 -27.21 -23.01 3.40
CA ASN A 65 -28.13 -23.24 4.52
C ASN A 65 -28.56 -24.70 4.66
N SER A 66 -28.53 -25.49 3.58
CA SER A 66 -29.06 -26.86 3.55
C SER A 66 -27.99 -27.95 3.60
N GLU A 67 -26.78 -27.67 3.12
CA GLU A 67 -25.71 -28.65 2.98
C GLU A 67 -24.51 -28.35 3.89
N THR A 68 -23.66 -29.35 4.11
CA THR A 68 -22.38 -29.13 4.81
C THR A 68 -21.41 -28.32 3.94
N ARG A 69 -20.49 -27.59 4.58
CA ARG A 69 -19.51 -26.73 3.90
C ARG A 69 -18.73 -27.43 2.79
N SER A 70 -18.18 -28.60 3.08
CA SER A 70 -17.43 -29.39 2.10
C SER A 70 -18.29 -29.82 0.91
N SER A 71 -19.57 -30.13 1.15
CA SER A 71 -20.53 -30.56 0.12
C SER A 71 -20.84 -29.42 -0.86
N TYR A 72 -21.25 -28.26 -0.34
CA TYR A 72 -21.60 -27.14 -1.21
C TYR A 72 -20.38 -26.49 -1.88
N GLU A 73 -19.22 -26.39 -1.22
CA GLU A 73 -18.01 -25.82 -1.83
C GLU A 73 -17.53 -26.70 -3.01
N LEU A 74 -17.64 -28.02 -2.88
CA LEU A 74 -17.33 -28.94 -3.98
C LEU A 74 -18.32 -28.79 -5.15
N ALA A 75 -19.61 -28.59 -4.88
CA ALA A 75 -20.59 -28.38 -5.94
C ALA A 75 -20.39 -27.03 -6.66
N ILE A 76 -20.08 -25.98 -5.91
CA ILE A 76 -19.85 -24.63 -6.44
C ILE A 76 -18.55 -24.55 -7.25
N SER A 77 -17.47 -25.21 -6.82
CA SER A 77 -16.17 -25.17 -7.52
C SER A 77 -16.20 -25.78 -8.93
N GLN A 78 -17.20 -26.62 -9.23
CA GLN A 78 -17.41 -27.20 -10.55
C GLN A 78 -18.05 -26.23 -11.56
N ILE A 79 -18.54 -25.07 -11.11
CA ILE A 79 -19.31 -24.12 -11.92
C ILE A 79 -18.72 -22.72 -11.74
N PRO A 80 -17.87 -22.23 -12.69
CA PRO A 80 -17.14 -20.98 -12.53
C PRO A 80 -18.00 -19.73 -12.22
N PRO A 81 -19.17 -19.52 -12.86
CA PRO A 81 -20.04 -18.39 -12.51
C PRO A 81 -20.55 -18.44 -11.05
N ALA A 82 -20.85 -19.63 -10.54
CA ALA A 82 -21.26 -19.83 -9.16
C ALA A 82 -20.11 -19.59 -8.18
N GLN A 83 -18.89 -20.03 -8.54
CA GLN A 83 -17.70 -19.78 -7.76
C GLN A 83 -17.37 -18.29 -7.63
N CYS A 84 -17.53 -17.51 -8.71
CA CYS A 84 -17.37 -16.05 -8.67
C CYS A 84 -18.37 -15.40 -7.69
N LEU A 85 -19.66 -15.73 -7.81
CA LEU A 85 -20.71 -15.16 -6.95
C LEU A 85 -20.57 -15.60 -5.49
N TYR A 86 -20.15 -16.85 -5.23
CA TYR A 86 -19.88 -17.32 -3.88
C TYR A 86 -18.75 -16.53 -3.22
N ARG A 87 -17.66 -16.23 -3.95
CA ARG A 87 -16.58 -15.36 -3.43
C ARG A 87 -17.08 -13.97 -3.09
N ASP A 88 -17.92 -13.37 -3.94
CA ASP A 88 -18.50 -12.05 -3.68
C ASP A 88 -19.43 -12.06 -2.45
N LEU A 89 -20.23 -13.11 -2.27
CA LEU A 89 -21.09 -13.28 -1.10
C LEU A 89 -20.27 -13.44 0.18
N VAL A 90 -19.23 -14.27 0.18
CA VAL A 90 -18.33 -14.44 1.34
C VAL A 90 -17.62 -13.13 1.69
N ARG A 91 -17.29 -12.29 0.70
CA ARG A 91 -16.73 -10.95 0.93
C ARG A 91 -17.73 -10.05 1.67
N GLN A 92 -18.95 -9.95 1.15
CA GLN A 92 -20.01 -9.10 1.73
C GLN A 92 -20.40 -9.53 3.15
N GLU A 93 -20.48 -10.84 3.41
CA GLU A 93 -20.74 -11.36 4.76
C GLU A 93 -19.58 -11.08 5.74
N GLY A 94 -18.35 -10.96 5.22
CA GLY A 94 -17.17 -10.56 6.00
C GLY A 94 -17.22 -9.15 6.52
N GLU A 95 -17.53 -8.22 5.62
CA GLU A 95 -17.61 -6.79 5.91
C GLU A 95 -18.69 -6.50 6.98
N THR A 96 -19.76 -7.29 7.01
CA THR A 96 -20.90 -7.08 7.92
C THR A 96 -20.83 -7.84 9.24
N ARG A 97 -20.13 -8.99 9.31
CA ARG A 97 -20.14 -9.87 10.50
C ARG A 97 -18.77 -10.13 11.13
N GLY A 98 -17.67 -9.68 10.54
CA GLY A 98 -16.32 -9.88 11.09
C GLY A 98 -15.81 -11.35 11.08
N VAL A 99 -16.60 -12.28 10.51
CA VAL A 99 -16.30 -13.73 10.51
C VAL A 99 -15.61 -14.19 9.21
N SER A 100 -15.60 -13.43 8.12
CA SER A 100 -15.19 -13.98 6.81
C SER A 100 -13.70 -13.90 6.46
N GLY A 101 -12.83 -13.31 7.28
CA GLY A 101 -11.41 -13.19 6.93
C GLY A 101 -10.72 -14.54 6.66
N ARG A 102 -10.92 -15.53 7.54
CA ARG A 102 -10.31 -16.87 7.39
C ARG A 102 -10.92 -17.66 6.23
N GLN A 103 -12.23 -17.53 6.01
CA GLN A 103 -12.92 -18.22 4.92
C GLN A 103 -12.53 -17.62 3.57
N MET A 104 -12.48 -16.29 3.48
CA MET A 104 -11.99 -15.58 2.31
C MET A 104 -10.57 -16.02 1.97
N LEU A 105 -9.65 -16.00 2.94
CA LEU A 105 -8.27 -16.41 2.72
C LEU A 105 -8.19 -17.84 2.17
N ALA A 106 -8.91 -18.80 2.75
CA ALA A 106 -8.94 -20.18 2.27
C ALA A 106 -9.44 -20.30 0.82
N LEU A 107 -10.44 -19.49 0.42
CA LEU A 107 -10.90 -19.45 -0.98
C LEU A 107 -9.87 -18.86 -1.92
N LEU A 108 -9.13 -17.84 -1.48
CA LEU A 108 -8.05 -17.24 -2.27
C LEU A 108 -6.86 -18.20 -2.42
N GLU A 109 -6.53 -18.96 -1.37
CA GLU A 109 -5.49 -20.01 -1.38
C GLU A 109 -5.86 -21.14 -2.35
N GLN A 110 -7.09 -21.66 -2.27
CA GLN A 110 -7.58 -22.68 -3.21
C GLN A 110 -7.56 -22.24 -4.67
N ALA A 111 -7.84 -20.95 -4.91
CA ALA A 111 -7.83 -20.37 -6.25
C ALA A 111 -6.44 -19.97 -6.74
N SER A 112 -5.39 -20.10 -5.92
CA SER A 112 -4.05 -19.57 -6.19
C SER A 112 -4.07 -18.07 -6.57
N ASP A 113 -5.01 -17.31 -6.00
CA ASP A 113 -5.19 -15.88 -6.27
C ASP A 113 -4.22 -15.06 -5.40
N PHE A 114 -2.93 -15.19 -5.72
CA PHE A 114 -1.82 -14.65 -4.94
C PHE A 114 -1.84 -13.11 -4.85
N GLU A 115 -2.36 -12.43 -5.88
CA GLU A 115 -2.53 -10.97 -5.86
C GLU A 115 -3.50 -10.57 -4.73
N ARG A 116 -4.68 -11.20 -4.68
CA ARG A 116 -5.66 -10.91 -3.62
C ARG A 116 -5.22 -11.43 -2.25
N GLN A 117 -4.47 -12.52 -2.17
CA GLN A 117 -3.85 -12.95 -0.91
C GLN A 117 -2.88 -11.89 -0.37
N THR A 118 -2.09 -11.28 -1.24
CA THR A 118 -1.16 -10.20 -0.88
C THR A 118 -1.92 -9.00 -0.30
N LEU A 119 -2.97 -8.54 -0.99
CA LEU A 119 -3.82 -7.44 -0.52
C LEU A 119 -4.51 -7.76 0.81
N PHE A 120 -5.06 -8.98 0.94
CA PHE A 120 -5.69 -9.44 2.18
C PHE A 120 -4.73 -9.34 3.38
N HIS A 121 -3.48 -9.76 3.19
CA HIS A 121 -2.48 -9.66 4.25
C HIS A 121 -2.03 -8.23 4.55
N PHE A 122 -2.11 -7.30 3.59
CA PHE A 122 -1.93 -5.87 3.85
C PHE A 122 -3.06 -5.30 4.70
N ASP A 123 -4.31 -5.64 4.42
CA ASP A 123 -5.46 -5.20 5.22
C ASP A 123 -5.36 -5.69 6.68
N VAL A 124 -4.93 -6.95 6.86
CA VAL A 124 -4.64 -7.50 8.19
C VAL A 124 -3.51 -6.72 8.86
N ALA A 125 -2.39 -6.48 8.16
CA ALA A 125 -1.27 -5.74 8.72
C ALA A 125 -1.61 -4.29 9.09
N GLN A 126 -2.51 -3.64 8.36
CA GLN A 126 -2.95 -2.27 8.62
C GLN A 126 -3.82 -2.15 9.88
N THR A 127 -4.62 -3.17 10.17
CA THR A 127 -5.59 -3.16 11.28
C THR A 127 -5.06 -3.83 12.56
N GLU A 128 -4.05 -4.69 12.44
CA GLU A 128 -3.44 -5.41 13.55
C GLU A 128 -2.64 -4.47 14.48
N ARG A 129 -2.88 -4.60 15.78
CA ARG A 129 -2.24 -3.79 16.82
C ARG A 129 -0.99 -4.47 17.39
N ASN A 130 -0.97 -5.80 17.38
CA ASN A 130 0.19 -6.55 17.82
C ASN A 130 1.29 -6.50 16.74
N PRO A 131 2.48 -5.95 17.03
CA PRO A 131 3.52 -5.79 16.02
C PRO A 131 4.06 -7.12 15.48
N ASP A 132 4.06 -8.19 16.28
CA ASP A 132 4.49 -9.51 15.84
C ASP A 132 3.49 -10.13 14.87
N GLU A 133 2.18 -10.01 15.15
CA GLU A 133 1.12 -10.49 14.25
C GLU A 133 1.07 -9.66 12.96
N ARG A 134 1.26 -8.35 13.05
CA ARG A 134 1.41 -7.46 11.89
C ARG A 134 2.58 -7.90 11.02
N LEU A 135 3.73 -8.19 11.62
CA LEU A 135 4.90 -8.69 10.91
C LEU A 135 4.64 -10.06 10.26
N ASN A 136 3.94 -10.96 10.95
CA ASN A 136 3.56 -12.26 10.39
C ASN A 136 2.63 -12.11 9.18
N ALA A 137 1.67 -11.18 9.23
CA ALA A 137 0.84 -10.87 8.07
C ALA A 137 1.67 -10.39 6.88
N LEU A 138 2.61 -9.47 7.09
CA LEU A 138 3.52 -8.99 6.03
C LEU A 138 4.43 -10.09 5.47
N ARG A 139 4.86 -11.06 6.29
CA ARG A 139 5.61 -12.23 5.82
C ARG A 139 4.76 -13.13 4.92
N ARG A 140 3.48 -13.33 5.24
CA ARG A 140 2.56 -14.06 4.35
C ARG A 140 2.28 -13.29 3.06
N ALA A 141 2.12 -11.96 3.14
CA ALA A 141 2.02 -11.12 1.95
C ALA A 141 3.24 -11.29 1.03
N LYS A 142 4.45 -11.38 1.61
CA LYS A 142 5.68 -11.62 0.85
C LYS A 142 5.67 -12.99 0.17
N GLU A 143 5.23 -14.04 0.86
CA GLU A 143 5.13 -15.37 0.28
C GLU A 143 4.16 -15.39 -0.90
N ALA A 144 3.00 -14.74 -0.79
CA ALA A 144 2.05 -14.58 -1.89
C ALA A 144 2.65 -13.75 -3.05
N ALA A 145 3.29 -12.62 -2.76
CA ALA A 145 3.97 -11.77 -3.74
C ALA A 145 5.04 -12.53 -4.55
N LYS A 146 5.78 -13.42 -3.85
CA LYS A 146 6.75 -14.31 -4.49
C LYS A 146 6.08 -15.30 -5.44
N GLN A 147 4.94 -15.88 -5.05
CA GLN A 147 4.21 -16.85 -5.88
C GLN A 147 3.57 -16.20 -7.12
N MET A 148 3.14 -14.94 -7.04
CA MET A 148 2.68 -14.18 -8.23
C MET A 148 3.84 -13.68 -9.12
N GLY A 149 5.08 -13.74 -8.65
CA GLY A 149 6.25 -13.27 -9.39
C GLY A 149 6.48 -11.75 -9.36
N ASP A 150 5.86 -11.02 -8.43
CA ASP A 150 6.07 -9.59 -8.25
C ASP A 150 7.33 -9.33 -7.40
N LYS A 151 8.45 -9.20 -8.11
CA LYS A 151 9.77 -8.96 -7.49
C LYS A 151 9.84 -7.63 -6.73
N ALA A 152 9.10 -6.61 -7.17
CA ALA A 152 9.17 -5.28 -6.55
C ALA A 152 8.53 -5.33 -5.16
N ILE A 153 7.34 -5.93 -5.05
CA ILE A 153 6.67 -6.11 -3.76
C ILE A 153 7.44 -7.09 -2.87
N GLU A 154 7.94 -8.20 -3.43
CA GLU A 154 8.73 -9.19 -2.70
C GLU A 154 9.96 -8.55 -2.04
N GLU A 155 10.72 -7.73 -2.77
CA GLU A 155 11.93 -7.08 -2.27
C GLU A 155 11.61 -6.10 -1.13
N ILE A 156 10.58 -5.26 -1.29
CA ILE A 156 10.14 -4.33 -0.25
C ILE A 156 9.74 -5.09 1.03
N LEU A 157 8.95 -6.16 0.90
CA LEU A 157 8.52 -6.95 2.07
C LEU A 157 9.64 -7.78 2.68
N GLN A 158 10.64 -8.17 1.89
CA GLN A 158 11.86 -8.79 2.40
C GLN A 158 12.65 -7.81 3.28
N ASP A 159 12.81 -6.57 2.84
CA ASP A 159 13.49 -5.53 3.62
C ASP A 159 12.74 -5.25 4.93
N VAL A 160 11.40 -5.13 4.88
CA VAL A 160 10.57 -4.99 6.09
C VAL A 160 10.73 -6.19 7.02
N SER A 161 10.69 -7.42 6.48
CA SER A 161 10.85 -8.65 7.26
C SER A 161 12.20 -8.77 7.96
N THR A 162 13.23 -8.15 7.37
CA THR A 162 14.60 -8.14 7.91
C THR A 162 14.76 -7.05 8.97
N PHE A 163 14.13 -5.89 8.77
CA PHE A 163 14.30 -4.72 9.62
C PHE A 163 13.37 -4.69 10.84
N ALA A 164 12.09 -5.02 10.65
CA ALA A 164 11.05 -4.91 11.65
C ALA A 164 11.32 -5.68 12.96
N PRO A 165 11.86 -6.93 12.98
CA PRO A 165 12.09 -7.66 14.23
C PRO A 165 12.92 -6.86 15.25
N LEU A 166 13.95 -6.16 14.79
CA LEU A 166 14.81 -5.36 15.67
C LEU A 166 14.16 -4.06 16.10
N GLN A 167 13.28 -3.47 15.26
CA GLN A 167 12.47 -2.33 15.68
C GLN A 167 11.50 -2.75 16.80
N ILE A 168 10.87 -3.91 16.68
CA ILE A 168 9.94 -4.43 17.68
C ILE A 168 10.64 -4.62 19.02
N GLN A 169 11.82 -5.25 19.03
CA GLN A 169 12.64 -5.42 20.25
C GLN A 169 13.01 -4.09 20.93
N ARG A 170 13.10 -3.00 20.16
CA ARG A 170 13.43 -1.66 20.66
C ARG A 170 12.19 -0.83 21.02
N GLY A 171 10.98 -1.36 20.86
CA GLY A 171 9.74 -0.60 21.03
C GLY A 171 9.51 0.46 19.95
N GLN A 172 10.06 0.25 18.75
CA GLN A 172 10.05 1.18 17.62
C GLN A 172 9.21 0.65 16.45
N ALA A 173 8.25 -0.24 16.71
CA ALA A 173 7.53 -0.98 15.67
C ALA A 173 6.75 -0.08 14.69
N ASP A 174 6.37 1.12 15.11
CA ASP A 174 5.60 2.08 14.29
C ASP A 174 6.50 3.13 13.60
N MET A 175 7.81 3.04 13.76
CA MET A 175 8.75 3.96 13.12
C MET A 175 9.11 3.48 11.72
N SER A 176 9.26 4.42 10.77
CA SER A 176 9.88 4.10 9.49
C SER A 176 11.39 3.82 9.66
N VAL A 177 12.02 3.18 8.67
CA VAL A 177 13.49 3.02 8.60
C VAL A 177 14.19 4.38 8.75
N ARG A 178 13.68 5.40 8.05
CA ARG A 178 14.19 6.77 8.12
C ARG A 178 14.09 7.33 9.53
N ASP A 179 12.91 7.26 10.14
CA ASP A 179 12.68 7.83 11.47
C ASP A 179 13.55 7.13 12.52
N THR A 180 13.74 5.81 12.37
CA THR A 180 14.64 5.04 13.22
C THR A 180 16.07 5.56 13.13
N ILE A 181 16.58 5.85 11.92
CA ILE A 181 17.93 6.41 11.75
C ILE A 181 18.03 7.84 12.29
N ILE A 182 17.02 8.69 12.04
CA ILE A 182 16.97 10.06 12.59
C ILE A 182 17.02 10.01 14.12
N GLU A 183 16.30 9.09 14.74
CA GLU A 183 16.27 8.93 16.19
C GLU A 183 17.60 8.37 16.73
N MET A 184 18.26 7.49 15.98
CA MET A 184 19.55 6.90 16.39
C MET A 184 20.79 7.67 15.92
N ALA A 185 20.63 8.83 15.27
CA ALA A 185 21.71 9.57 14.61
C ALA A 185 22.92 9.93 15.49
N HIS A 186 22.72 10.06 16.81
CA HIS A 186 23.75 10.37 17.80
C HIS A 186 24.66 9.18 18.17
N ASP A 187 24.31 7.97 17.73
CA ASP A 187 25.01 6.72 18.00
C ASP A 187 25.51 6.15 16.66
N SER A 188 26.75 6.49 16.30
CA SER A 188 27.34 6.14 14.99
C SER A 188 27.46 4.63 14.76
N ALA A 189 27.67 3.87 15.83
CA ALA A 189 27.73 2.41 15.78
C ALA A 189 26.35 1.84 15.40
N LYS A 190 25.28 2.33 16.04
CA LYS A 190 23.91 1.93 15.70
C LYS A 190 23.47 2.39 14.32
N VAL A 191 23.85 3.60 13.88
CA VAL A 191 23.56 4.06 12.51
C VAL A 191 24.23 3.14 11.48
N THR A 192 25.47 2.72 11.73
CA THR A 192 26.19 1.78 10.85
C THR A 192 25.52 0.42 10.81
N GLN A 193 25.09 -0.09 11.96
CA GLN A 193 24.32 -1.34 12.05
C GLN A 193 22.99 -1.25 11.28
N LEU A 194 22.24 -0.16 11.47
CA LEU A 194 20.97 0.10 10.80
C LEU A 194 21.14 0.23 9.28
N LYS A 195 22.20 0.89 8.82
CA LYS A 195 22.55 0.98 7.39
C LYS A 195 22.70 -0.41 6.78
N GLN A 196 23.46 -1.29 7.41
CA GLN A 196 23.69 -2.65 6.90
C GLN A 196 22.40 -3.47 6.89
N GLN A 197 21.59 -3.38 7.95
CA GLN A 197 20.33 -4.10 8.10
C GLN A 197 19.29 -3.69 7.04
N ALA A 198 19.17 -2.40 6.76
CA ALA A 198 18.21 -1.86 5.79
C ALA A 198 18.81 -1.66 4.39
N ARG A 199 20.03 -2.15 4.12
CA ARG A 199 20.72 -2.06 2.82
C ARG A 199 20.75 -0.64 2.22
N LEU A 200 20.91 0.36 3.08
CA LEU A 200 20.80 1.76 2.69
C LEU A 200 22.09 2.27 2.04
N ASN A 201 21.93 3.22 1.11
CA ASN A 201 23.08 3.90 0.52
C ASN A 201 23.65 4.98 1.47
N ASP A 202 24.95 5.27 1.31
CA ASP A 202 25.66 6.25 2.15
C ASP A 202 25.06 7.66 2.10
N LYS A 203 24.53 8.08 0.95
CA LYS A 203 23.96 9.42 0.79
C LYS A 203 22.68 9.59 1.62
N GLN A 204 21.79 8.59 1.61
CA GLN A 204 20.55 8.56 2.39
C GLN A 204 20.85 8.57 3.88
N VAL A 205 21.75 7.69 4.32
CA VAL A 205 22.14 7.58 5.73
C VAL A 205 22.75 8.90 6.21
N LEU A 206 23.61 9.53 5.40
CA LEU A 206 24.21 10.83 5.73
C LEU A 206 23.14 11.92 5.86
N LEU A 207 22.19 12.00 4.91
CA LEU A 207 21.07 12.96 4.97
C LEU A 207 20.26 12.82 6.25
N TRP A 208 19.90 11.59 6.62
CA TRP A 208 19.09 11.32 7.82
C TRP A 208 19.89 11.50 9.10
N THR A 209 21.19 11.20 9.09
CA THR A 209 22.08 11.46 10.23
C THR A 209 22.19 12.96 10.50
N ILE A 210 22.40 13.77 9.45
CA ILE A 210 22.42 15.24 9.55
C ILE A 210 21.11 15.75 10.16
N GLU A 211 19.98 15.25 9.65
CA GLU A 211 18.66 15.62 10.15
C GLU A 211 18.48 15.25 11.64
N GLY A 212 18.88 14.05 12.03
CA GLY A 212 18.78 13.55 13.40
C GLY A 212 19.69 14.27 14.39
N LEU A 213 20.94 14.56 14.02
CA LEU A 213 21.85 15.33 14.87
C LEU A 213 21.34 16.76 15.11
N ALA A 214 20.81 17.41 14.06
CA ALA A 214 20.20 18.72 14.17
C ALA A 214 18.96 18.70 15.09
N LYS A 215 18.08 17.69 14.91
CA LYS A 215 16.90 17.45 15.75
C LYS A 215 17.29 17.31 17.23
N LYS A 216 18.30 16.49 17.52
CA LYS A 216 18.77 16.19 18.89
C LYS A 216 19.64 17.26 19.52
N GLY A 217 20.00 18.31 18.80
CA GLY A 217 20.87 19.36 19.36
C GLY A 217 22.36 18.98 19.42
N LYS A 218 22.79 17.90 18.76
CA LYS A 218 24.17 17.40 18.79
C LYS A 218 25.05 18.14 17.78
N MET A 219 25.27 19.44 18.01
CA MET A 219 25.95 20.33 17.05
C MET A 219 27.45 19.99 16.87
N GLU A 220 28.13 19.52 17.92
CA GLU A 220 29.53 19.10 17.83
C GLU A 220 29.70 17.95 16.84
N GLN A 221 28.91 16.89 16.99
CA GLN A 221 28.92 15.75 16.06
C GLN A 221 28.51 16.16 14.65
N LEU A 222 27.56 17.09 14.52
CA LEU A 222 27.16 17.61 13.21
C LEU A 222 28.29 18.42 12.57
N PHE A 223 29.04 19.20 13.36
CA PHE A 223 30.23 19.92 12.91
C PHE A 223 31.34 18.97 12.49
N ASP A 224 31.58 17.89 13.23
CA ASP A 224 32.56 16.85 12.88
C ASP A 224 32.23 16.19 11.54
N LEU A 225 30.95 15.87 11.29
CA LEU A 225 30.51 15.38 9.98
C LEU A 225 30.77 16.39 8.85
N ALA A 226 30.68 17.68 9.15
CA ALA A 226 30.93 18.76 8.20
C ALA A 226 32.41 19.14 8.04
N GLN A 227 33.35 18.51 8.75
CA GLN A 227 34.79 18.81 8.61
C GLN A 227 35.34 18.34 7.28
N LYS A 228 34.88 17.18 6.79
CA LYS A 228 35.27 16.63 5.50
C LYS A 228 34.34 17.17 4.40
N ARG A 229 34.85 17.24 3.16
CA ARG A 229 34.03 17.61 2.00
C ARG A 229 32.85 16.64 1.87
N SER A 230 31.65 17.15 2.09
CA SER A 230 30.42 16.36 2.04
C SER A 230 30.09 15.93 0.60
N PRO A 231 29.83 14.64 0.32
CA PRO A 231 29.44 14.15 -1.01
C PRO A 231 28.03 14.59 -1.44
N ILE A 232 27.24 15.13 -0.52
CA ILE A 232 25.88 15.64 -0.74
C ILE A 232 25.80 17.17 -0.64
N GLY A 233 26.95 17.85 -0.57
CA GLY A 233 27.02 19.29 -0.32
C GLY A 233 26.70 19.67 1.13
N TYR A 234 26.58 20.97 1.38
CA TYR A 234 26.29 21.55 2.69
C TYR A 234 24.87 22.10 2.82
N ALA A 235 24.11 22.21 1.71
CA ALA A 235 22.70 22.57 1.76
C ALA A 235 21.86 21.67 2.70
N PRO A 236 22.10 20.35 2.80
CA PRO A 236 21.38 19.51 3.77
C PRO A 236 21.63 19.91 5.23
N PHE A 237 22.86 20.34 5.57
CA PHE A 237 23.20 20.82 6.92
C PHE A 237 22.44 22.11 7.23
N VAL A 238 22.45 23.06 6.29
CA VAL A 238 21.69 24.32 6.40
C VAL A 238 20.20 24.03 6.57
N LYS A 239 19.63 23.16 5.72
CA LYS A 239 18.21 22.77 5.77
C LYS A 239 17.83 22.14 7.11
N ALA A 240 18.66 21.23 7.63
CA ALA A 240 18.42 20.61 8.92
C ALA A 240 18.48 21.64 10.07
N CYS A 241 19.44 22.56 10.03
CA CYS A 241 19.56 23.62 11.04
C CYS A 241 18.36 24.57 11.02
N VAL A 242 17.91 25.02 9.84
CA VAL A 242 16.69 25.84 9.70
C VAL A 242 15.47 25.10 10.24
N LYS A 243 15.28 23.83 9.83
CA LYS A 243 14.12 23.02 10.23
C LYS A 243 14.01 22.87 11.76
N TYR A 244 15.13 22.69 12.45
CA TYR A 244 15.17 22.51 13.90
C TYR A 244 15.61 23.76 14.68
N LYS A 245 15.48 24.94 14.07
CA LYS A 245 15.72 26.26 14.70
C LYS A 245 17.13 26.40 15.32
N ARG A 246 18.15 25.85 14.68
CA ARG A 246 19.57 25.94 15.06
C ARG A 246 20.25 27.09 14.34
N MET A 247 19.78 28.31 14.58
CA MET A 247 20.16 29.48 13.79
C MET A 247 21.65 29.83 13.87
N ASP A 248 22.28 29.56 15.01
CA ASP A 248 23.70 29.86 15.28
C ASP A 248 24.65 29.04 14.40
N GLU A 249 24.21 27.88 13.94
CA GLU A 249 25.02 26.96 13.12
C GLU A 249 24.89 27.22 11.62
N ILE A 250 23.80 27.86 11.17
CA ILE A 250 23.50 28.06 9.75
C ILE A 250 24.66 28.73 9.02
N LYS A 251 25.22 29.80 9.61
CA LYS A 251 26.31 30.58 9.01
C LYS A 251 27.55 29.71 8.76
N LYS A 252 27.87 28.79 9.67
CA LYS A 252 29.05 27.91 9.58
C LYS A 252 28.94 26.97 8.39
N TYR A 253 27.76 26.37 8.17
CA TYR A 253 27.54 25.43 7.08
C TYR A 253 27.31 26.13 5.75
N TYR A 254 26.63 27.29 5.75
CA TYR A 254 26.47 28.10 4.54
C TYR A 254 27.81 28.55 3.98
N ALA A 255 28.76 28.97 4.83
CA ALA A 255 30.11 29.36 4.41
C ALA A 255 30.91 28.21 3.75
N LYS A 256 30.53 26.95 3.99
CA LYS A 256 31.13 25.76 3.37
C LYS A 256 30.40 25.33 2.09
N ALA A 257 29.18 25.79 1.87
CA ALA A 257 28.39 25.46 0.69
C ALA A 257 29.10 25.98 -0.56
N ASN A 258 29.30 25.09 -1.52
CA ASN A 258 30.14 25.37 -2.67
C ASN A 258 29.53 24.76 -3.93
N GLY A 259 29.69 25.48 -5.03
CA GLY A 259 29.06 25.12 -6.29
C GLY A 259 27.62 25.61 -6.36
N TYR A 260 27.17 25.86 -7.59
CA TYR A 260 25.91 26.51 -7.87
C TYR A 260 24.69 25.78 -7.29
N GLN A 261 24.58 24.47 -7.50
CA GLN A 261 23.44 23.69 -7.02
C GLN A 261 23.34 23.70 -5.48
N ASP A 262 24.48 23.59 -4.79
CA ASP A 262 24.54 23.58 -3.32
C ASP A 262 24.19 24.96 -2.74
N LEU A 263 24.71 26.04 -3.33
CA LEU A 263 24.42 27.42 -2.92
C LEU A 263 22.96 27.79 -3.14
N VAL A 264 22.38 27.43 -4.28
CA VAL A 264 20.95 27.66 -4.57
C VAL A 264 20.09 26.87 -3.56
N ALA A 265 20.39 25.59 -3.34
CA ALA A 265 19.65 24.76 -2.40
C ALA A 265 19.75 25.27 -0.95
N ALA A 266 20.92 25.77 -0.53
CA ALA A 266 21.12 26.36 0.78
C ALA A 266 20.33 27.67 0.96
N ASN A 267 20.33 28.55 -0.05
CA ASN A 267 19.54 29.80 -0.01
C ASN A 267 18.03 29.51 0.01
N LEU A 268 17.57 28.55 -0.79
CA LEU A 268 16.18 28.09 -0.75
C LEU A 268 15.79 27.53 0.62
N ALA A 269 16.68 26.78 1.27
CA ALA A 269 16.42 26.26 2.61
C ALA A 269 16.28 27.37 3.66
N MET A 270 17.00 28.47 3.51
CA MET A 270 16.90 29.66 4.36
C MET A 270 15.76 30.61 3.97
N LYS A 271 15.00 30.31 2.91
CA LYS A 271 14.00 31.20 2.29
C LYS A 271 14.57 32.52 1.76
N ASN A 272 15.85 32.54 1.40
CA ASN A 272 16.50 33.67 0.73
C ASN A 272 16.31 33.57 -0.79
N TYR A 273 15.07 33.75 -1.24
CA TYR A 273 14.68 33.56 -2.64
C TYR A 273 15.40 34.51 -3.59
N VAL A 274 15.61 35.77 -3.18
CA VAL A 274 16.28 36.77 -4.04
C VAL A 274 17.73 36.39 -4.32
N GLU A 275 18.49 35.95 -3.31
CA GLU A 275 19.88 35.52 -3.50
C GLU A 275 19.98 34.22 -4.31
N ALA A 276 19.07 33.26 -4.07
CA ALA A 276 18.96 32.08 -4.92
C ALA A 276 18.68 32.44 -6.38
N ALA A 277 17.77 33.40 -6.62
CA ALA A 277 17.39 33.86 -7.94
C ALA A 277 18.55 34.56 -8.67
N LYS A 278 19.33 35.40 -7.98
CA LYS A 278 20.53 36.02 -8.55
C LYS A 278 21.53 34.98 -9.04
N LEU A 279 21.82 33.95 -8.24
CA LEU A 279 22.72 32.86 -8.63
C LEU A 279 22.25 32.15 -9.91
N ALA A 280 20.93 31.90 -10.04
CA ALA A 280 20.35 31.28 -11.22
C ALA A 280 20.37 32.23 -12.43
N TYR A 281 20.08 33.52 -12.20
CA TYR A 281 20.12 34.57 -13.21
C TYR A 281 21.52 34.73 -13.82
N ASP A 282 22.56 34.79 -12.99
CA ASP A 282 23.95 34.93 -13.42
C ASP A 282 24.42 33.77 -14.30
N ARG A 283 23.83 32.58 -14.12
CA ARG A 283 24.07 31.39 -14.95
C ARG A 283 23.11 31.24 -16.13
N ARG A 284 22.15 32.14 -16.28
CA ARG A 284 21.05 32.06 -17.26
C ARG A 284 20.27 30.74 -17.14
N ASP A 285 20.16 30.20 -15.94
CA ASP A 285 19.44 28.96 -15.66
C ASP A 285 17.95 29.25 -15.42
N ARG A 286 17.20 29.21 -16.52
CA ARG A 286 15.78 29.58 -16.55
C ARG A 286 14.91 28.61 -15.75
N GLU A 287 15.19 27.31 -15.80
CA GLU A 287 14.40 26.29 -15.12
C GLU A 287 14.46 26.49 -13.60
N VAL A 288 15.68 26.68 -13.08
CA VAL A 288 15.88 26.93 -11.65
C VAL A 288 15.27 28.27 -11.24
N LEU A 289 15.41 29.31 -12.06
CA LEU A 289 14.82 30.62 -11.75
C LEU A 289 13.28 30.59 -11.71
N HIS A 290 12.63 29.90 -12.65
CA HIS A 290 11.19 29.65 -12.60
C HIS A 290 10.79 28.87 -11.34
N ALA A 291 11.54 27.81 -11.00
CA ALA A 291 11.26 27.03 -9.80
C ALA A 291 11.40 27.87 -8.51
N ILE A 292 12.38 28.79 -8.46
CA ILE A 292 12.55 29.73 -7.34
C ILE A 292 11.37 30.71 -7.29
N HIS A 293 10.93 31.24 -8.44
CA HIS A 293 9.77 32.14 -8.51
C HIS A 293 8.50 31.48 -7.94
N MET A 294 8.21 30.25 -8.37
CA MET A 294 7.07 29.49 -7.87
C MET A 294 7.14 29.26 -6.35
N LYS A 295 8.34 28.98 -5.81
CA LYS A 295 8.54 28.82 -4.37
C LYS A 295 8.49 30.11 -3.56
N SER A 296 8.67 31.25 -4.21
CA SER A 296 8.64 32.58 -3.57
C SER A 296 7.24 33.18 -3.52
N HIS A 297 6.22 32.53 -4.10
CA HIS A 297 4.89 33.11 -4.27
C HIS A 297 4.24 33.58 -2.97
N ASP A 298 4.47 32.84 -1.88
CA ASP A 298 3.94 33.15 -0.54
C ASP A 298 4.72 34.27 0.18
N ASP A 299 5.83 34.76 -0.39
CA ASP A 299 6.64 35.86 0.17
C ASP A 299 6.39 37.16 -0.63
N PRO A 300 5.52 38.06 -0.14
CA PRO A 300 5.14 39.27 -0.86
C PRO A 300 6.30 40.27 -1.02
N ALA A 301 7.36 40.17 -0.20
CA ALA A 301 8.51 41.07 -0.28
C ALA A 301 9.55 40.59 -1.30
N GLN A 302 9.76 39.27 -1.40
CA GLN A 302 10.77 38.70 -2.29
C GLN A 302 10.23 38.35 -3.68
N CYS A 303 8.97 37.91 -3.79
CA CYS A 303 8.36 37.46 -5.04
C CYS A 303 8.47 38.48 -6.19
N PRO A 304 8.17 39.79 -5.99
CA PRO A 304 8.29 40.77 -7.07
C PRO A 304 9.72 40.92 -7.59
N ARG A 305 10.71 40.82 -6.69
CA ARG A 305 12.13 40.95 -7.04
C ARG A 305 12.63 39.74 -7.83
N VAL A 306 12.18 38.54 -7.46
CA VAL A 306 12.47 37.32 -8.23
C VAL A 306 11.80 37.38 -9.61
N LYS A 307 10.56 37.88 -9.69
CA LYS A 307 9.85 38.04 -10.97
C LYS A 307 10.54 39.04 -11.90
N GLN A 308 11.10 40.12 -11.38
CA GLN A 308 11.89 41.07 -12.16
C GLN A 308 13.11 40.39 -12.82
N LEU A 309 13.84 39.56 -12.07
CA LEU A 309 14.99 38.80 -12.59
C LEU A 309 14.56 37.81 -13.69
N LEU A 310 13.42 37.16 -13.52
CA LEU A 310 12.86 36.25 -14.52
C LEU A 310 12.51 36.98 -15.81
N ASN A 311 11.75 38.08 -15.72
CA ASN A 311 11.37 38.88 -16.89
C ASN A 311 12.58 39.47 -17.63
N SER A 312 13.69 39.77 -16.93
CA SER A 312 14.91 40.27 -17.59
C SER A 312 15.66 39.21 -18.40
N LEU A 313 15.42 37.92 -18.15
CA LEU A 313 15.99 36.82 -18.95
C LEU A 313 15.14 36.47 -20.18
N ASP A 314 13.87 36.85 -20.17
CA ASP A 314 12.92 36.72 -21.27
C ASP A 314 12.49 38.12 -21.74
N PRO A 315 13.37 38.90 -22.40
CA PRO A 315 12.90 40.05 -23.14
C PRO A 315 11.97 39.54 -24.25
N ASN A 316 10.74 40.05 -24.28
CA ASN A 316 9.77 39.85 -25.36
C ASN A 316 10.41 40.03 -26.74
#